data_AF-A0A969YS46-F1
#
_entry.id   AF-A0A969YS46-F1
#
_cell.length_a   1.000
_cell.length_b   1.000
_cell.length_c   1.000
_cell.angle_alpha   90.00
_cell.angle_beta   90.00
_cell.angle_gamma   90.00
#
_symmetry.space_group_name_H-M   'P 1'
#
loop_
_entity.id
_entity.type
_entity.pdbx_description
1 polymer ?
#
loop_
_entity_poly.entity_id
_entity_poly.type
_entity_poly.pdbx_seq_one_letter_code
_entity_poly.pdbx_strand_id
1 'polypeptide(L)'
;MELSSVDVQHKRFRTRWRGFDPQEVESFVQQLAEEMQSAKTESATLRITLQEMEKELKDYKEREKSIRNVLLNVQKTAEQMKTNAEKEARLIVAEAELKAEKILQSAHQRLGQLHEDIGELKRHRIQLVSKLRYTIETYRQLLDMDNEEEKDTEPGSKVKVLNR
;
A
#
# COMPACT_ATOMS: atom_id res chain seq x y z
N MET A 1 -52.43 -12.27 50.37
CA MET A 1 -52.14 -13.40 51.29
C MET A 1 -52.33 -14.67 50.48
N GLU A 2 -51.24 -15.30 50.07
CA GLU A 2 -51.30 -16.60 49.40
C GLU A 2 -51.27 -17.68 50.49
N LEU A 3 -52.26 -18.59 50.48
CA LEU A 3 -52.23 -19.76 51.35
C LEU A 3 -50.99 -20.60 51.02
N SER A 4 -50.21 -20.96 52.04
CA SER A 4 -49.11 -21.92 51.90
C SER A 4 -49.67 -23.35 51.82
N SER A 5 -48.94 -24.26 51.17
CA SER A 5 -49.22 -25.71 51.21
C SER A 5 -49.35 -26.22 52.66
N VAL A 6 -48.54 -25.66 53.55
CA VAL A 6 -48.58 -25.91 55.00
C VAL A 6 -49.86 -25.38 55.63
N ASP A 7 -50.37 -24.22 55.20
CA ASP A 7 -51.61 -23.63 55.72
C ASP A 7 -52.84 -24.44 55.27
N VAL A 8 -52.76 -25.03 54.08
CA VAL A 8 -53.80 -25.93 53.53
C VAL A 8 -53.81 -27.26 54.29
N GLN A 9 -52.64 -27.87 54.57
CA GLN A 9 -52.52 -29.09 55.37
C GLN A 9 -53.06 -28.96 56.80
N HIS A 10 -52.83 -27.81 57.44
CA HIS A 10 -53.27 -27.59 58.83
C HIS A 10 -54.72 -27.06 58.94
N LYS A 11 -55.44 -26.97 57.82
CA LYS A 11 -56.80 -26.40 57.80
C LYS A 11 -57.80 -27.38 58.41
N ARG A 12 -58.35 -27.02 59.58
CA ARG A 12 -59.44 -27.77 60.21
C ARG A 12 -60.80 -27.26 59.77
N PHE A 13 -61.67 -28.19 59.34
CA PHE A 13 -63.04 -27.90 58.96
C PHE A 13 -64.01 -28.20 60.11
N ARG A 14 -65.06 -27.39 60.26
CA ARG A 14 -66.13 -27.64 61.24
C ARG A 14 -67.08 -28.71 60.71
N THR A 15 -67.36 -29.73 61.50
CA THR A 15 -68.34 -30.77 61.17
C THR A 15 -69.76 -30.25 61.39
N ARG A 16 -70.68 -30.53 60.45
CA ARG A 16 -72.12 -30.24 60.56
C ARG A 16 -72.93 -31.48 60.18
N TRP A 17 -74.12 -31.60 60.76
CA TRP A 17 -75.05 -32.69 60.42
C TRP A 17 -75.43 -32.59 58.92
N ARG A 18 -75.29 -33.69 58.16
CA ARG A 18 -75.29 -33.77 56.68
C ARG A 18 -74.09 -33.12 55.94
N GLY A 19 -72.93 -33.00 56.57
CA GLY A 19 -71.69 -32.55 55.91
C GLY A 19 -70.98 -33.64 55.08
N PHE A 20 -69.92 -33.26 54.36
CA PHE A 20 -69.02 -34.17 53.66
C PHE A 20 -68.26 -35.10 54.62
N ASP A 21 -67.82 -36.26 54.12
CA ASP A 21 -67.03 -37.21 54.90
C ASP A 21 -65.68 -36.58 55.31
N PRO A 22 -65.39 -36.47 56.62
CA PRO A 22 -64.12 -35.92 57.10
C PRO A 22 -62.88 -36.61 56.53
N GLN A 23 -62.90 -37.92 56.31
CA GLN A 23 -61.74 -38.66 55.79
C GLN A 23 -61.46 -38.34 54.33
N GLU A 24 -62.52 -38.24 53.51
CA GLU A 24 -62.41 -37.88 52.10
C GLU A 24 -61.91 -36.44 51.93
N VAL A 25 -62.42 -35.51 52.74
CA VAL A 25 -61.97 -34.11 52.76
C VAL A 25 -60.51 -34.01 53.17
N GLU A 26 -60.07 -34.75 54.20
CA GLU A 26 -58.69 -34.74 54.65
C GLU A 26 -57.73 -35.33 53.61
N SER A 27 -58.12 -36.42 52.93
CA SER A 27 -57.35 -36.99 51.82
C SER A 27 -57.23 -36.03 50.64
N PHE A 28 -58.30 -35.34 50.26
CA PHE A 28 -58.28 -34.36 49.17
C PHE A 28 -57.41 -33.14 49.53
N VAL A 29 -57.48 -32.66 50.76
CA VAL A 29 -56.66 -31.54 51.25
C VAL A 29 -55.17 -31.91 51.27
N GLN A 30 -54.84 -33.14 51.63
CA GLN A 30 -53.48 -33.67 51.57
C GLN A 30 -52.94 -33.66 50.12
N GLN A 31 -53.71 -34.22 49.18
CA GLN A 31 -53.34 -34.25 47.76
C GLN A 31 -53.19 -32.84 47.17
N LEU A 32 -54.14 -31.95 47.47
CA LEU A 32 -54.09 -30.55 47.04
C LEU A 32 -52.85 -29.82 47.57
N ALA A 33 -52.47 -30.07 48.83
CA ALA A 33 -51.28 -29.49 49.42
C ALA A 33 -49.99 -30.02 48.77
N GLU A 34 -49.94 -31.31 48.43
CA GLU A 34 -48.82 -31.93 47.70
C GLU A 34 -48.69 -31.34 46.28
N GLU A 35 -49.78 -31.24 45.53
CA GLU A 35 -49.79 -30.61 44.21
C GLU A 35 -49.38 -29.13 44.27
N MET A 36 -49.90 -28.36 45.23
CA MET A 36 -49.49 -26.97 45.45
C MET A 36 -47.99 -26.86 45.73
N GLN A 37 -47.44 -27.75 46.56
CA GLN A 37 -46.02 -27.75 46.87
C GLN A 37 -45.19 -28.08 45.64
N SER A 38 -45.58 -29.11 44.88
CA SER A 38 -44.93 -29.52 43.64
C SER A 38 -44.90 -28.37 42.62
N ALA A 39 -46.07 -27.76 42.35
CA ALA A 39 -46.19 -26.63 41.44
C ALA A 39 -45.35 -25.42 41.88
N LYS A 40 -45.28 -25.16 43.20
CA LYS A 40 -44.44 -24.08 43.74
C LYS A 40 -42.95 -24.36 43.55
N THR A 41 -42.51 -25.59 43.78
CA THR A 41 -41.12 -25.99 43.54
C THR A 41 -40.75 -25.93 42.06
N GLU A 42 -41.63 -26.39 41.17
CA GLU A 42 -41.44 -26.30 39.73
C GLU A 42 -41.41 -24.85 39.25
N SER A 43 -42.29 -23.98 39.77
CA SER A 43 -42.25 -22.55 39.46
C SER A 43 -40.94 -21.91 39.92
N ALA A 44 -40.42 -22.31 41.08
CA ALA A 44 -39.14 -21.81 41.57
C ALA A 44 -37.97 -22.28 40.70
N THR A 45 -37.93 -23.55 40.31
CA THR A 45 -36.87 -24.08 39.42
C THR A 45 -36.94 -23.44 38.04
N LEU A 46 -38.14 -23.31 37.45
CA LEU A 46 -38.34 -22.63 36.17
C LEU A 46 -37.91 -21.17 36.21
N ARG A 47 -38.14 -20.46 37.32
CA ARG A 47 -37.68 -19.07 37.47
C ARG A 47 -36.16 -18.98 37.52
N ILE A 48 -35.49 -19.92 38.20
CA ILE A 48 -34.03 -19.97 38.26
C ILE A 48 -33.45 -20.24 36.86
N THR A 49 -33.96 -21.26 36.16
CA THR A 49 -33.48 -21.59 34.81
C THR A 49 -33.75 -20.47 33.82
N LEU A 50 -34.88 -19.79 33.92
CA LEU A 50 -35.20 -18.63 33.09
C LEU A 50 -34.20 -17.49 33.34
N GLN A 51 -33.86 -17.19 34.59
CA GLN A 51 -32.84 -16.18 34.92
C GLN A 51 -31.46 -16.56 34.38
N GLU A 52 -31.08 -17.83 34.44
CA GLU A 52 -29.81 -18.32 33.88
C GLU A 52 -29.79 -18.17 32.35
N MET A 53 -30.86 -18.57 31.67
CA MET A 53 -30.99 -18.44 30.21
C MET A 53 -31.02 -16.98 29.76
N GLU A 54 -31.69 -16.09 30.50
CA GLU A 54 -31.69 -14.65 30.21
C GLU A 54 -30.29 -14.05 30.32
N LYS A 55 -29.51 -14.48 31.33
CA LYS A 55 -28.13 -14.07 31.51
C LYS A 55 -27.25 -14.54 30.35
N GLU A 56 -27.32 -15.82 29.98
CA GLU A 56 -26.59 -16.35 28.83
C GLU A 56 -26.96 -15.62 27.54
N LEU A 57 -28.25 -15.40 27.29
CA LEU A 57 -28.72 -14.70 26.10
C LEU A 57 -28.16 -13.27 26.04
N LYS A 58 -28.07 -12.59 27.18
CA LYS A 58 -27.47 -11.26 27.25
C LYS A 58 -25.98 -11.31 26.89
N ASP A 59 -25.23 -12.26 27.45
CA ASP A 59 -23.81 -12.45 27.15
C ASP A 59 -23.58 -12.77 25.66
N TYR A 60 -24.42 -13.63 25.07
CA TYR A 60 -24.39 -13.92 23.64
C TYR A 60 -24.64 -12.68 22.77
N LYS A 61 -25.64 -11.87 23.12
CA LYS A 61 -25.94 -10.61 22.40
C LYS A 61 -24.79 -9.61 22.50
N GLU A 62 -24.14 -9.51 23.66
CA GLU A 62 -22.97 -8.63 23.82
C GLU A 62 -21.78 -9.12 22.98
N ARG A 63 -21.52 -10.43 22.94
CA ARG A 63 -20.50 -11.03 22.09
C ARG A 63 -20.80 -10.83 20.61
N GLU A 64 -22.04 -11.05 20.18
CA GLU A 64 -22.47 -10.82 18.79
C GLU A 64 -22.24 -9.36 18.38
N LYS A 65 -22.62 -8.41 19.24
CA LYS A 65 -22.38 -6.99 19.01
C LYS A 65 -20.90 -6.67 18.88
N SER A 66 -20.05 -7.26 19.73
CA SER A 66 -18.60 -7.10 19.65
C SER A 66 -18.04 -7.64 18.33
N ILE A 67 -18.43 -8.86 17.93
CA ILE A 67 -17.99 -9.47 16.67
C ILE A 67 -18.44 -8.63 15.48
N ARG A 68 -19.67 -8.12 15.49
CA ARG A 68 -20.18 -7.25 14.43
C ARG A 68 -19.37 -5.96 14.31
N ASN A 69 -19.01 -5.35 15.44
CA ASN A 69 -18.15 -4.15 15.44
C ASN A 69 -16.74 -4.46 14.92
N VAL A 70 -16.16 -5.59 15.32
CA VAL A 70 -14.86 -6.04 14.81
C VAL A 70 -14.93 -6.25 13.29
N LEU A 71 -15.96 -6.92 12.79
CA LEU A 71 -16.13 -7.17 11.35
C LEU A 71 -16.22 -5.87 10.55
N LEU A 72 -17.01 -4.89 11.04
CA LEU A 72 -17.11 -3.57 10.42
C LEU A 72 -15.77 -2.83 10.41
N ASN A 73 -15.01 -2.90 11.51
CA ASN A 73 -13.68 -2.30 11.58
C ASN A 73 -12.70 -2.99 10.63
N VAL A 74 -12.72 -4.32 10.53
CA VAL A 74 -11.89 -5.09 9.59
C VAL A 74 -12.23 -4.68 8.15
N GLN A 75 -13.51 -4.61 7.79
CA GLN A 75 -13.93 -4.19 6.46
C GLN A 75 -13.46 -2.76 6.14
N LYS A 76 -13.62 -1.82 7.09
CA LYS A 76 -13.13 -0.44 6.93
C LYS A 76 -11.61 -0.39 6.77
N THR A 77 -10.88 -1.20 7.53
CA THR A 77 -9.42 -1.27 7.49
C THR A 77 -8.94 -1.85 6.17
N ALA A 78 -9.59 -2.91 5.68
CA ALA A 78 -9.29 -3.51 4.38
C ALA A 78 -9.52 -2.51 3.24
N GLU A 79 -10.63 -1.76 3.26
CA GLU A 79 -10.90 -0.74 2.24
C GLU A 79 -9.88 0.41 2.28
N GLN A 80 -9.50 0.83 3.49
CA GLN A 80 -8.50 1.87 3.66
C GLN A 80 -7.10 1.40 3.23
N MET A 81 -6.74 0.14 3.52
CA MET A 81 -5.50 -0.48 3.05
C MET A 81 -5.47 -0.55 1.52
N LYS A 82 -6.56 -0.98 0.88
CA LYS A 82 -6.69 -1.00 -0.58
C LYS A 82 -6.52 0.39 -1.18
N THR A 83 -7.24 1.38 -0.65
CA THR A 83 -7.18 2.78 -1.11
C THR A 83 -5.76 3.35 -0.98
N ASN A 84 -5.07 3.06 0.13
CA ASN A 84 -3.70 3.50 0.35
C ASN A 84 -2.73 2.85 -0.62
N ALA A 85 -2.83 1.52 -0.82
CA ALA A 85 -2.00 0.80 -1.77
C ALA A 85 -2.18 1.32 -3.21
N GLU A 86 -3.42 1.64 -3.63
CA GLU A 86 -3.68 2.25 -4.94
C GLU A 86 -3.08 3.65 -5.07
N LYS A 87 -3.11 4.47 -4.01
CA LYS A 87 -2.47 5.78 -4.01
C LYS A 87 -0.95 5.67 -4.08
N GLU A 88 -0.37 4.76 -3.30
CA GLU A 88 1.08 4.53 -3.28
C GLU A 88 1.57 3.98 -4.62
N ALA A 89 0.84 3.04 -5.23
CA ALA A 89 1.14 2.55 -6.58
C ALA A 89 1.14 3.68 -7.61
N ARG A 90 0.13 4.58 -7.57
CA ARG A 90 0.08 5.76 -8.46
C ARG A 90 1.27 6.69 -8.24
N LEU A 91 1.67 6.91 -6.99
CA LEU A 91 2.84 7.74 -6.67
C LEU A 91 4.13 7.12 -7.20
N ILE A 92 4.34 5.82 -6.99
CA ILE A 92 5.51 5.10 -7.50
C ILE A 92 5.60 5.20 -9.03
N VAL A 93 4.48 5.02 -9.73
CA VAL A 93 4.46 5.16 -11.20
C VAL A 93 4.80 6.59 -11.61
N ALA A 94 4.18 7.60 -10.99
CA ALA A 94 4.45 9.00 -11.30
C ALA A 94 5.91 9.40 -11.03
N GLU A 95 6.51 8.92 -9.93
CA GLU A 95 7.93 9.14 -9.63
C GLU A 95 8.85 8.46 -10.64
N ALA A 96 8.51 7.24 -11.08
CA ALA A 96 9.26 6.52 -12.09
C ALA A 96 9.21 7.23 -13.45
N GLU A 97 8.03 7.72 -13.86
CA GLU A 97 7.84 8.52 -15.07
C GLU A 97 8.67 9.80 -15.03
N LEU A 98 8.60 10.56 -13.93
CA LEU A 98 9.36 11.80 -13.77
C LEU A 98 10.88 11.55 -13.79
N LYS A 99 11.33 10.45 -13.18
CA LYS A 99 12.75 10.06 -13.22
C LYS A 99 13.17 9.66 -14.63
N ALA A 100 12.34 8.93 -15.37
CA ALA A 100 12.61 8.56 -16.75
C ALA A 100 12.71 9.79 -17.65
N GLU A 101 11.78 10.74 -17.51
CA GLU A 101 11.80 12.01 -18.25
C GLU A 101 13.07 12.80 -17.97
N LYS A 102 13.50 12.90 -16.70
CA LYS A 102 14.74 13.57 -16.32
C LYS A 102 15.98 12.91 -16.93
N ILE A 103 16.00 11.57 -16.98
CA ILE A 103 17.09 10.81 -17.62
C ILE A 103 17.13 11.11 -19.13
N LEU A 104 15.98 11.09 -19.81
CA LEU A 104 15.88 11.40 -21.24
C LEU A 104 16.33 12.83 -21.53
N GLN A 105 15.88 13.80 -20.74
CA GLN A 105 16.29 15.20 -20.89
C GLN A 105 17.81 15.36 -20.74
N SER A 106 18.41 14.73 -19.72
CA SER A 106 19.86 14.75 -19.52
C SER A 106 20.61 14.09 -20.69
N ALA A 107 20.09 12.98 -21.22
CA ALA A 107 20.66 12.31 -22.37
C ALA A 107 20.62 13.18 -23.63
N HIS A 108 19.48 13.85 -23.89
CA HIS A 108 19.34 14.79 -25.00
C HIS A 108 20.30 15.98 -24.88
N GLN A 109 20.42 16.56 -23.68
CA GLN A 109 21.37 17.65 -23.44
C GLN A 109 22.81 17.22 -23.72
N ARG A 110 23.20 16.04 -23.22
CA ARG A 110 24.55 15.48 -23.45
C ARG A 110 24.79 15.17 -24.93
N LEU A 111 23.78 14.69 -25.64
CA LEU A 111 23.85 14.46 -27.08
C LEU A 111 24.05 15.77 -27.85
N GLY A 112 23.37 16.85 -27.44
CA GLY A 112 23.55 18.18 -28.02
C GLY A 112 24.97 18.70 -27.82
N GLN A 113 25.50 18.62 -26.60
CA GLN A 113 26.89 18.99 -26.30
C GLN A 113 27.89 18.19 -27.14
N LEU A 114 27.69 16.87 -27.24
CA LEU A 114 28.57 16.02 -28.02
C LEU A 114 28.54 16.34 -29.53
N HIS A 115 27.40 16.77 -30.07
CA HIS A 115 27.33 17.26 -31.45
C HIS A 115 28.09 18.56 -31.65
N GLU A 116 28.01 19.48 -30.69
CA GLU A 116 28.75 20.74 -30.70
C GLU A 116 30.26 20.49 -30.64
N ASP A 117 30.72 19.64 -29.72
CA ASP A 117 32.13 19.23 -29.58
C ASP A 117 32.65 18.60 -30.88
N ILE A 118 31.87 17.70 -31.50
CA ILE A 118 32.24 17.10 -32.80
C ILE A 118 32.36 18.19 -33.88
N GLY A 119 31.44 19.15 -33.89
CA GLY A 119 31.47 20.27 -34.83
C GLY A 119 32.70 21.16 -34.65
N GLU A 120 33.10 21.43 -33.42
CA GLU A 120 34.33 22.17 -33.10
C GLU A 120 35.59 21.40 -33.51
N LEU A 121 35.68 20.10 -33.17
CA LEU A 121 36.81 19.25 -33.56
C LEU A 121 36.97 19.17 -35.08
N LYS A 122 35.85 19.10 -35.83
CA LYS A 122 35.88 19.15 -37.30
C LYS A 122 36.42 20.49 -37.80
N ARG A 123 36.00 21.61 -37.22
CA ARG A 123 36.52 22.95 -37.55
C ARG A 123 38.02 23.06 -37.26
N HIS A 124 38.47 22.61 -36.09
CA HIS A 124 39.90 22.57 -35.73
C HIS A 124 40.71 21.73 -36.71
N ARG A 125 40.20 20.55 -37.11
CA ARG A 125 40.85 19.70 -38.11
C ARG A 125 41.02 20.43 -39.45
N ILE A 126 39.98 21.08 -39.95
CA ILE A 126 40.03 21.83 -41.22
C ILE A 126 41.08 22.95 -41.12
N GLN A 127 41.05 23.74 -40.04
CA GLN A 127 42.01 24.82 -39.82
C GLN A 127 43.45 24.30 -39.75
N LEU A 128 43.70 23.20 -39.05
CA LEU A 128 45.02 22.59 -38.96
C LEU A 128 45.53 22.13 -40.33
N VAL A 129 44.68 21.45 -41.10
CA VAL A 129 45.03 20.99 -42.46
C VAL A 129 45.34 22.18 -43.37
N SER A 130 44.55 23.25 -43.31
CA SER A 130 44.81 24.47 -44.09
C SER A 130 46.12 25.15 -43.69
N LYS A 131 46.40 25.26 -42.39
CA LYS A 131 47.67 25.80 -41.88
C LYS A 131 48.86 24.98 -42.37
N LEU A 132 48.80 23.65 -42.24
CA LEU A 132 49.86 22.75 -42.72
C LEU A 132 50.10 22.89 -44.22
N ARG A 133 49.03 22.92 -45.03
CA ARG A 133 49.13 23.14 -46.48
C ARG A 133 49.80 24.46 -46.81
N TYR A 134 49.40 25.54 -46.15
CA TYR A 134 50.01 26.85 -46.32
C TYR A 134 51.50 26.83 -45.97
N THR A 135 51.86 26.27 -44.81
CA THR A 135 53.26 26.16 -44.37
C THR A 135 54.11 25.35 -45.35
N ILE A 136 53.60 24.21 -45.86
CA ILE A 136 54.31 23.40 -46.86
C ILE A 136 54.50 24.19 -48.15
N GLU A 137 53.47 24.88 -48.63
CA GLU A 137 53.56 25.70 -49.85
C GLU A 137 54.57 26.84 -49.70
N THR A 138 54.59 27.52 -48.55
CA THR A 138 55.59 28.56 -48.26
C THR A 138 57.01 28.01 -48.28
N TYR A 139 57.26 26.86 -47.64
CA TYR A 139 58.59 26.23 -47.70
C TYR A 139 58.96 25.76 -49.11
N ARG A 140 58.00 25.29 -49.90
CA ARG A 140 58.23 24.92 -51.31
C ARG A 140 58.65 26.14 -52.12
N GLN A 141 57.92 27.26 -51.98
CA GLN A 141 58.25 28.51 -52.67
C GLN A 141 59.65 29.01 -52.30
N LEU A 142 60.05 28.93 -51.03
CA LEU A 142 61.38 29.33 -50.60
C LEU A 142 62.48 28.44 -51.24
N LEU A 143 62.27 27.13 -51.28
CA LEU A 143 63.19 26.21 -51.97
C LEU A 143 63.24 26.42 -53.49
N ASP A 144 62.11 26.75 -54.11
CA ASP A 144 62.05 27.06 -55.54
C ASP A 144 62.82 28.36 -55.85
N MET A 145 62.74 29.37 -54.98
CA MET A 145 63.55 30.61 -55.08
C MET A 145 65.05 30.34 -54.94
N ASP A 146 65.47 29.55 -53.95
CA ASP A 146 66.88 29.17 -53.77
C ASP A 146 67.43 28.42 -55.01
N ASN A 147 66.62 27.54 -55.63
CA ASN A 147 66.99 26.82 -56.85
C ASN A 147 67.08 27.72 -58.10
N GLU A 148 66.29 28.80 -58.17
CA GLU A 148 66.36 29.79 -59.26
C GLU A 148 67.63 30.65 -59.13
N GLU A 149 68.00 31.04 -57.91
CA GLU A 149 69.27 31.74 -57.64
C GLU A 149 70.50 30.88 -58.02
N GLU A 150 70.46 29.56 -57.79
CA GLU A 150 71.54 28.66 -58.24
C GLU A 150 71.62 28.55 -59.78
N LYS A 151 70.49 28.57 -60.51
CA LYS A 151 70.48 28.51 -61.98
C LYS A 151 70.99 29.79 -62.65
N ASP A 152 70.76 30.95 -62.04
CA ASP A 152 71.30 32.23 -62.54
C ASP A 152 72.82 32.36 -62.32
N THR A 153 73.45 31.40 -61.61
CA THR A 153 74.90 31.37 -61.36
C THR A 153 75.71 30.42 -62.26
N GLU A 154 75.11 29.67 -63.20
CA GLU A 154 75.89 28.91 -64.20
C GLU A 154 76.23 29.76 -65.46
N PRO A 155 77.53 29.96 -65.80
CA PRO A 155 77.96 30.98 -66.76
C PRO A 155 77.91 30.50 -68.22
N GLY A 156 76.88 30.94 -68.94
CA GLY A 156 76.79 30.89 -70.39
C GLY A 156 77.44 32.08 -71.11
N SER A 157 78.76 31.97 -71.32
CA SER A 157 79.48 32.42 -72.54
C SER A 157 80.28 33.74 -72.59
N LYS A 158 81.54 33.55 -73.04
CA LYS A 158 82.48 34.48 -73.73
C LYS A 158 83.26 35.43 -72.79
N VAL A 159 84.55 35.70 -72.95
CA VAL A 159 85.35 36.04 -74.15
C VAL A 159 86.84 35.85 -73.77
N LYS A 160 87.63 34.98 -74.38
CA LYS A 160 88.56 35.27 -75.50
C LYS A 160 89.32 36.62 -75.45
N VAL A 161 90.25 36.81 -74.52
CA VAL A 161 91.21 37.94 -74.55
C VAL A 161 92.45 37.47 -73.75
N LEU A 162 93.72 37.48 -74.17
CA LEU A 162 94.45 38.06 -75.31
C LEU A 162 95.79 37.28 -75.40
N ASN A 163 96.24 37.00 -76.63
CA ASN A 163 97.63 36.63 -76.96
C ASN A 163 98.61 37.73 -76.51
N ARG A 164 99.75 37.35 -75.94
CA ARG A 164 101.08 37.88 -76.34
C ARG A 164 102.20 36.94 -75.93
#